data_AF-A0A7H0NCZ3-F1
#
_entry.id   AF-A0A7H0NCZ3-F1
#
_cell.length_a   1.000
_cell.length_b   1.000
_cell.length_c   1.000
_cell.angle_alpha   90.00
_cell.angle_beta   90.00
_cell.angle_gamma   90.00
#
_symmetry.space_group_name_H-M   'P 1'
#
loop_
_entity.id
_entity.type
_entity.pdbx_description
1 polymer ?
#
loop_
_entity_poly.entity_id
_entity_poly.type
_entity_poly.pdbx_seq_one_letter_code
_entity_poly.pdbx_strand_id
1 'polypeptide(L)'
;MAELMLFRLDADGRDVELSGSTVALEVELQRRVEAGLEEMLGIRFLASEYPTGPWHRGRIDTLGLDENGSPVVIEFKKGSDSGVLSQAVSYLSWLDSAHHEFEALVRKVLGAEAAESVDWRRPRMICIAAGFSHHDRVAVQRLPERIDLVRYRVFEGGLLSLLLVDSSPGSPSLAASRRHREREAAVVSAPVVPVGPAPGSGGLVPTCLRDLYSELDDALTAWGEVEVAALRHYIAYRRLVNVASVLFRPMHEAILVYLRLDPDSVVLEEGFTRDMRGIGHLGTGDLEVRLVSAADLEKATPLIRQAFEAA
;
A
#
# COMPACT_ATOMS: atom_id res chain seq x y z
N MET A 1 -10.26 7.53 -21.81
CA MET A 1 -10.67 7.02 -20.48
C MET A 1 -11.87 7.84 -20.05
N ALA A 2 -12.91 7.21 -19.50
CA ALA A 2 -14.09 7.94 -19.06
C ALA A 2 -13.71 8.92 -17.92
N GLU A 3 -14.28 10.12 -17.98
CA GLU A 3 -14.21 11.07 -16.89
C GLU A 3 -15.14 10.60 -15.77
N LEU A 4 -14.71 10.72 -14.51
CA LEU A 4 -15.58 10.40 -13.38
C LEU A 4 -16.70 11.45 -13.36
N MET A 5 -17.91 11.02 -13.64
CA MET A 5 -19.11 11.85 -13.50
C MET A 5 -19.69 11.64 -12.11
N LEU A 6 -19.92 12.72 -11.40
CA LEU A 6 -20.49 12.70 -10.05
C LEU A 6 -21.81 13.46 -10.06
N PHE A 7 -22.86 12.90 -9.48
CA PHE A 7 -24.17 13.52 -9.39
C PHE A 7 -24.60 13.62 -7.93
N ARG A 8 -25.29 14.70 -7.59
CA ARG A 8 -25.95 14.90 -6.29
C ARG A 8 -27.45 14.95 -6.52
N LEU A 9 -28.19 14.17 -5.75
CA LEU A 9 -29.64 14.26 -5.71
C LEU A 9 -30.06 15.57 -5.04
N ASP A 10 -30.79 16.42 -5.75
CA ASP A 10 -31.31 17.67 -5.20
C ASP A 10 -32.58 17.46 -4.35
N ALA A 11 -33.09 18.54 -3.75
CA ALA A 11 -34.30 18.50 -2.93
C ALA A 11 -35.57 18.11 -3.70
N ASP A 12 -35.56 18.24 -5.03
CA ASP A 12 -36.66 17.86 -5.92
C ASP A 12 -36.51 16.41 -6.43
N GLY A 13 -35.49 15.69 -5.98
CA GLY A 13 -35.21 14.31 -6.40
C GLY A 13 -34.61 14.19 -7.80
N ARG A 14 -33.96 15.25 -8.31
CA ARG A 14 -33.28 15.24 -9.61
C ARG A 14 -31.77 15.09 -9.43
N ASP A 15 -31.15 14.33 -10.33
CA ASP A 15 -29.70 14.21 -10.40
C ASP A 15 -29.10 15.48 -11.02
N VAL A 16 -28.28 16.18 -10.23
CA VAL A 16 -27.52 17.35 -10.68
C VAL A 16 -26.05 16.98 -10.73
N GLU A 17 -25.44 17.11 -11.91
CA GLU A 17 -24.02 16.83 -12.09
C GLU A 17 -23.17 17.82 -11.28
N LEU A 18 -22.25 17.29 -10.48
CA LEU A 18 -21.20 18.04 -9.83
C LEU A 18 -20.02 18.13 -10.80
N SER A 19 -19.78 19.32 -11.35
CA SER A 19 -18.63 19.54 -12.24
C SER A 19 -17.32 19.42 -11.47
N GLY A 20 -16.45 18.51 -11.92
CA GLY A 20 -15.11 18.36 -11.38
C GLY A 20 -14.18 19.50 -11.79
N SER A 21 -13.37 19.99 -10.87
CA SER A 21 -12.36 21.03 -11.08
C SER A 21 -11.02 20.66 -10.43
N THR A 22 -10.04 21.55 -10.55
CA THR A 22 -8.71 21.43 -9.93
C THR A 22 -8.54 22.50 -8.85
N VAL A 23 -7.56 22.31 -7.96
CA VAL A 23 -7.23 23.31 -6.93
C VAL A 23 -6.65 24.58 -7.55
N ALA A 24 -6.76 25.71 -6.86
CA ALA A 24 -6.17 26.96 -7.32
C ALA A 24 -4.65 26.91 -7.20
N LEU A 25 -4.15 26.35 -6.11
CA LEU A 25 -2.73 26.17 -5.81
C LEU A 25 -2.44 24.72 -5.42
N GLU A 26 -1.30 24.19 -5.88
CA GLU A 26 -0.86 22.82 -5.60
C GLU A 26 -0.79 22.51 -4.09
N VAL A 27 -0.33 23.49 -3.30
CA VAL A 27 -0.24 23.39 -1.83
C VAL A 27 -1.60 23.18 -1.15
N GLU A 28 -2.73 23.58 -1.77
CA GLU A 28 -4.06 23.32 -1.24
C GLU A 28 -4.41 21.84 -1.32
N LEU A 29 -4.05 21.18 -2.43
CA LEU A 29 -4.21 19.75 -2.61
C LEU A 29 -3.31 18.98 -1.64
N GLN A 30 -2.04 19.36 -1.58
CA GLN A 30 -1.05 18.75 -0.67
C GLN A 30 -1.55 18.79 0.78
N ARG A 31 -1.88 19.97 1.32
CA ARG A 31 -2.37 20.10 2.71
C ARG A 31 -3.64 19.29 2.96
N ARG A 32 -4.55 19.24 1.98
CA ARG A 32 -5.79 18.50 2.10
C ARG A 32 -5.56 16.99 2.17
N VAL A 33 -4.65 16.47 1.36
CA VAL A 33 -4.27 15.05 1.38
C VAL A 33 -3.45 14.73 2.62
N GLU A 34 -2.49 15.57 3.02
CA GLU A 34 -1.69 15.40 4.24
C GLU A 34 -2.57 15.34 5.50
N ALA A 35 -3.64 16.14 5.57
CA ALA A 35 -4.55 16.17 6.72
C ALA A 35 -5.39 14.91 6.91
N GLY A 36 -5.55 14.08 5.87
CA GLY A 36 -6.27 12.81 5.91
C GLY A 36 -5.45 11.68 5.31
N LEU A 37 -4.12 11.77 5.43
CA LEU A 37 -3.20 10.92 4.66
C LEU A 37 -3.33 9.44 5.01
N GLU A 38 -3.56 9.17 6.29
CA GLU A 38 -3.70 7.82 6.81
C GLU A 38 -5.04 7.21 6.37
N GLU A 39 -6.13 7.97 6.43
CA GLU A 39 -7.45 7.52 6.01
C GLU A 39 -7.57 7.38 4.48
N MET A 40 -7.01 8.32 3.72
CA MET A 40 -7.14 8.35 2.26
C MET A 40 -6.21 7.38 1.55
N LEU A 41 -4.98 7.20 2.07
CA LEU A 41 -3.92 6.47 1.36
C LEU A 41 -3.21 5.41 2.21
N GLY A 42 -3.58 5.22 3.49
CA GLY A 42 -2.96 4.23 4.37
C GLY A 42 -1.51 4.61 4.73
N ILE A 43 -1.20 5.90 4.77
CA ILE A 43 0.16 6.39 4.96
C ILE A 43 0.23 7.23 6.23
N ARG A 44 1.12 6.84 7.12
CA ARG A 44 1.46 7.65 8.30
C ARG A 44 2.37 8.79 7.88
N PHE A 45 1.95 10.02 8.16
CA PHE A 45 2.67 11.25 7.79
C PHE A 45 4.00 11.37 8.52
N LEU A 46 5.06 11.78 7.81
CA LEU A 46 6.39 12.04 8.39
C LEU A 46 6.81 13.50 8.26
N ALA A 47 6.72 14.07 7.06
CA ALA A 47 7.12 15.45 6.81
C ALA A 47 6.48 16.01 5.55
N SER A 48 6.32 17.33 5.54
CA SER A 48 5.91 18.13 4.38
C SER A 48 7.11 18.96 3.91
N GLU A 49 7.21 19.22 2.61
CA GLU A 49 8.21 20.09 1.99
C GLU A 49 9.67 19.74 2.37
N TYR A 50 9.98 18.44 2.39
CA TYR A 50 11.24 17.93 2.92
C TYR A 50 12.43 18.20 1.99
N PRO A 51 13.46 18.93 2.41
CA PRO A 51 14.61 19.24 1.57
C PRO A 51 15.52 18.02 1.37
N THR A 52 15.93 17.73 0.14
CA THR A 52 16.81 16.56 -0.17
C THR A 52 18.31 16.90 -0.14
N GLY A 53 18.64 18.04 0.45
CA GLY A 53 20.01 18.50 0.65
C GLY A 53 20.73 18.99 -0.63
N PRO A 54 21.99 19.44 -0.51
CA PRO A 54 22.74 20.12 -1.57
C PRO A 54 23.07 19.28 -2.81
N TRP A 55 23.06 17.95 -2.68
CA TRP A 55 23.41 17.02 -3.75
C TRP A 55 22.23 16.71 -4.67
N HIS A 56 21.05 16.44 -4.10
CA HIS A 56 19.83 16.16 -4.85
C HIS A 56 19.05 17.44 -5.20
N ARG A 57 19.26 18.54 -4.45
CA ARG A 57 18.72 19.90 -4.70
C ARG A 57 17.22 19.96 -4.97
N GLY A 58 16.48 19.01 -4.41
CA GLY A 58 15.04 18.91 -4.53
C GLY A 58 14.34 19.19 -3.21
N ARG A 59 13.02 19.13 -3.27
CA ARG A 59 12.13 19.25 -2.12
C ARG A 59 10.99 18.27 -2.35
N ILE A 60 10.90 17.28 -1.48
CA ILE A 60 9.84 16.28 -1.54
C ILE A 60 8.60 16.88 -0.91
N ASP A 61 7.48 16.89 -1.62
CA ASP A 61 6.24 17.49 -1.11
C ASP A 61 5.77 16.80 0.16
N THR A 62 5.70 15.46 0.16
CA THR A 62 5.33 14.69 1.36
C THR A 62 6.15 13.40 1.50
N LEU A 63 6.63 13.14 2.71
CA LEU A 63 7.19 11.86 3.14
C LEU A 63 6.23 11.15 4.09
N GLY A 64 6.15 9.83 3.94
CA GLY A 64 5.31 8.97 4.78
C GLY A 64 5.82 7.55 4.92
N LEU A 65 5.12 6.75 5.71
CA LEU A 65 5.36 5.32 5.92
C LEU A 65 4.05 4.56 5.70
N ASP A 66 4.01 3.64 4.73
CA ASP A 66 2.77 2.89 4.43
C ASP A 66 2.48 1.80 5.48
N GLU A 67 1.30 1.18 5.35
CA GLU A 67 0.82 0.12 6.25
C GLU A 67 1.73 -1.12 6.28
N ASN A 68 2.56 -1.30 5.25
CA ASN A 68 3.54 -2.40 5.16
C ASN A 68 4.92 -2.01 5.70
N GLY A 69 5.06 -0.79 6.24
CA GLY A 69 6.34 -0.24 6.70
C GLY A 69 7.24 0.25 5.56
N SER A 70 6.74 0.39 4.34
CA SER A 70 7.53 0.87 3.21
C SER A 70 7.63 2.39 3.21
N PRO A 71 8.82 2.98 2.97
CA PRO A 71 8.98 4.41 2.75
C PRO A 71 8.10 4.90 1.61
N VAL A 72 7.42 6.04 1.80
CA VAL A 72 6.57 6.66 0.78
C VAL A 72 7.01 8.08 0.49
N VAL A 73 7.08 8.42 -0.79
CA VAL A 73 7.23 9.77 -1.32
C VAL A 73 5.99 10.12 -2.11
N ILE A 74 5.44 11.31 -1.92
CA ILE A 74 4.31 11.83 -2.68
C ILE A 74 4.75 13.13 -3.37
N GLU A 75 4.42 13.25 -4.65
CA GLU A 75 4.57 14.48 -5.44
C GLU A 75 3.20 14.91 -5.94
N PHE A 76 2.88 16.19 -5.79
CA PHE A 76 1.64 16.79 -6.26
C PHE A 76 1.87 17.57 -7.55
N LYS A 77 0.86 17.55 -8.42
CA LYS A 77 0.77 18.44 -9.58
C LYS A 77 -0.63 19.02 -9.68
N LYS A 78 -0.74 20.34 -9.73
CA LYS A 78 -2.04 20.99 -10.00
C LYS A 78 -2.64 20.52 -11.33
N GLY A 79 -1.83 20.44 -12.38
CA GLY A 79 -2.26 20.14 -13.75
C GLY A 79 -1.85 18.75 -14.23
N SER A 80 -1.62 18.65 -15.53
CA SER A 80 -1.05 17.47 -16.20
C SER A 80 0.39 17.74 -16.64
N ASP A 81 1.14 18.44 -15.80
CA ASP A 81 2.45 18.97 -16.16
C ASP A 81 3.44 17.85 -16.52
N SER A 82 4.22 18.09 -17.57
CA SER A 82 5.26 17.17 -17.99
C SER A 82 6.39 17.11 -16.96
N GLY A 83 6.88 15.91 -16.67
CA GLY A 83 8.07 15.71 -15.83
C GLY A 83 7.82 15.17 -14.42
N VAL A 84 6.56 14.90 -14.03
CA VAL A 84 6.23 14.28 -12.74
C VAL A 84 7.02 12.97 -12.51
N LEU A 85 7.20 12.17 -13.57
CA LEU A 85 8.00 10.95 -13.51
C LEU A 85 9.49 11.19 -13.31
N SER A 86 10.04 12.29 -13.84
CA SER A 86 11.46 12.60 -13.66
C SER A 86 11.76 13.01 -12.22
N GLN A 87 10.86 13.75 -11.57
CA GLN A 87 10.95 14.08 -10.15
C GLN A 87 10.78 12.84 -9.27
N ALA A 88 9.78 11.99 -9.60
CA ALA A 88 9.58 10.70 -8.95
C ALA A 88 10.86 9.85 -8.89
N VAL A 89 11.51 9.63 -10.03
CA VAL A 89 12.76 8.86 -10.11
C VAL A 89 13.89 9.54 -9.33
N SER A 90 13.97 10.87 -9.37
CA SER A 90 14.96 11.62 -8.58
C SER A 90 14.77 11.42 -7.07
N TYR A 91 13.54 11.43 -6.57
CA TYR A 91 13.28 11.26 -5.14
C TYR A 91 13.41 9.81 -4.68
N LEU A 92 13.08 8.84 -5.54
CA LEU A 92 13.40 7.44 -5.29
C LEU A 92 14.91 7.21 -5.20
N SER A 93 15.70 7.90 -6.03
CA SER A 93 17.16 7.90 -5.93
C SER A 93 17.67 8.55 -4.64
N TRP A 94 17.00 9.60 -4.16
CA TRP A 94 17.29 10.16 -2.84
C TRP A 94 17.04 9.15 -1.73
N LEU A 95 15.88 8.47 -1.73
CA LEU A 95 15.54 7.44 -0.74
C LEU A 95 16.61 6.35 -0.64
N ASP A 96 17.13 5.84 -1.77
CA ASP A 96 18.20 4.81 -1.80
C ASP A 96 19.50 5.28 -1.13
N SER A 97 19.79 6.58 -1.22
CA SER A 97 20.97 7.18 -0.57
C SER A 97 20.74 7.62 0.88
N ALA A 98 19.49 7.84 1.29
CA ALA A 98 19.12 8.55 2.52
C ALA A 98 18.50 7.65 3.61
N HIS A 99 18.78 6.33 3.60
CA HIS A 99 18.15 5.38 4.54
C HIS A 99 18.23 5.80 6.00
N HIS A 100 19.42 6.21 6.46
CA HIS A 100 19.64 6.61 7.85
C HIS A 100 18.89 7.90 8.22
N GLU A 101 18.84 8.85 7.28
CA GLU A 101 18.13 10.11 7.44
C GLU A 101 16.62 9.88 7.53
N PHE A 102 16.08 9.00 6.68
CA PHE A 102 14.68 8.60 6.72
C PHE A 102 14.34 7.80 7.99
N GLU A 103 15.14 6.80 8.38
CA GLU A 103 14.95 6.03 9.62
C GLU A 103 14.99 6.95 10.86
N ALA A 104 15.85 7.98 10.85
CA ALA A 104 15.89 8.98 11.91
C ALA A 104 14.61 9.83 11.94
N LEU A 105 14.07 10.21 10.78
CA LEU A 105 12.80 10.91 10.67
C LEU A 105 11.63 10.04 11.18
N VAL A 106 11.56 8.78 10.77
CA VAL A 106 10.55 7.82 11.27
C VAL A 106 10.64 7.70 12.78
N ARG A 107 11.85 7.50 13.34
CA ARG A 107 12.03 7.41 14.79
C ARG A 107 11.55 8.66 15.52
N LYS A 108 11.81 9.84 14.95
CA LYS A 108 11.41 11.13 15.53
C LYS A 108 9.89 11.31 15.54
N VAL A 109 9.19 10.87 14.49
CA VAL A 109 7.76 11.15 14.29
C VAL A 109 6.87 10.01 14.79
N LEU A 110 7.25 8.76 14.52
CA LEU A 110 6.45 7.56 14.78
C LEU A 110 7.04 6.65 15.86
N GLY A 111 8.22 6.98 16.40
CA GLY A 111 8.86 6.22 17.48
C GLY A 111 9.80 5.10 17.00
N ALA A 112 10.48 4.47 17.97
CA ALA A 112 11.56 3.51 17.69
C ALA A 112 11.07 2.22 17.01
N GLU A 113 9.92 1.69 17.43
CA GLU A 113 9.35 0.47 16.85
C GLU A 113 9.05 0.62 15.36
N ALA A 114 8.43 1.74 14.96
CA ALA A 114 8.16 2.04 13.55
C ALA A 114 9.45 2.21 12.73
N ALA A 115 10.51 2.73 13.34
CA ALA A 115 11.81 2.89 12.67
C ALA A 115 12.53 1.55 12.46
N GLU A 116 12.32 0.59 13.35
CA GLU A 116 12.85 -0.78 13.22
C GLU A 116 12.06 -1.62 12.22
N SER A 117 10.78 -1.29 12.00
CA SER A 117 9.91 -1.97 11.04
C SER A 117 10.01 -1.43 9.60
N VAL A 118 10.91 -0.49 9.31
CA VAL A 118 11.03 0.11 7.96
C VAL A 118 11.48 -0.94 6.95
N ASP A 119 10.66 -1.14 5.92
CA ASP A 119 10.92 -2.06 4.80
C ASP A 119 11.40 -1.32 3.55
N TRP A 120 12.71 -1.36 3.33
CA TRP A 120 13.37 -0.74 2.18
C TRP A 120 13.25 -1.52 0.86
N ARG A 121 12.60 -2.69 0.84
CA ARG A 121 12.59 -3.54 -0.36
C ARG A 121 11.74 -2.98 -1.50
N ARG A 122 10.66 -2.27 -1.15
CA ARG A 122 9.68 -1.71 -2.10
C ARG A 122 9.19 -0.31 -1.68
N PRO A 123 10.07 0.71 -1.66
CA PRO A 123 9.63 2.08 -1.47
C PRO A 123 8.57 2.46 -2.51
N ARG A 124 7.58 3.26 -2.09
CA ARG A 124 6.44 3.65 -2.90
C ARG A 124 6.59 5.12 -3.31
N MET A 125 6.41 5.39 -4.59
CA MET A 125 6.21 6.75 -5.09
C MET A 125 4.74 6.93 -5.46
N ILE A 126 4.13 8.04 -5.07
CA ILE A 126 2.76 8.39 -5.46
C ILE A 126 2.78 9.75 -6.14
N CYS A 127 2.36 9.80 -7.40
CA CYS A 127 2.19 11.05 -8.13
C CYS A 127 0.70 11.41 -8.13
N ILE A 128 0.32 12.54 -7.56
CA ILE A 128 -1.08 13.00 -7.50
C ILE A 128 -1.28 14.21 -8.41
N ALA A 129 -2.02 14.04 -9.51
CA ALA A 129 -2.16 15.06 -10.56
C ALA A 129 -3.58 15.17 -11.11
N ALA A 130 -3.91 16.27 -11.82
CA ALA A 130 -5.23 16.39 -12.46
C ALA A 130 -5.38 15.49 -13.69
N GLY A 131 -4.25 15.06 -14.26
CA GLY A 131 -4.19 14.10 -15.35
C GLY A 131 -2.76 13.68 -15.65
N PHE A 132 -2.62 12.61 -16.40
CA PHE A 132 -1.34 12.08 -16.88
C PHE A 132 -1.39 11.92 -18.39
N SER A 133 -0.29 12.19 -19.06
CA SER A 133 -0.21 11.95 -20.50
C SER A 133 -0.17 10.45 -20.80
N HIS A 134 -0.49 10.07 -22.04
CA HIS A 134 -0.31 8.69 -22.49
C HIS A 134 1.15 8.21 -22.28
N HIS A 135 2.13 9.11 -22.48
CA HIS A 135 3.54 8.78 -22.31
C HIS A 135 3.89 8.47 -20.86
N ASP A 136 3.33 9.22 -19.90
CA ASP A 136 3.57 8.96 -18.47
C ASP A 136 3.07 7.56 -18.09
N ARG A 137 1.88 7.19 -18.57
CA ARG A 137 1.29 5.88 -18.32
C ARG A 137 2.09 4.74 -18.93
N VAL A 138 2.58 4.91 -20.15
CA VAL A 138 3.45 3.90 -20.77
C VAL A 138 4.79 3.80 -20.04
N ALA A 139 5.35 4.93 -19.61
CA ALA A 139 6.64 4.98 -18.93
C ALA A 139 6.58 4.32 -17.54
N VAL A 140 5.52 4.56 -16.77
CA VAL A 140 5.39 3.99 -15.41
C VAL A 140 5.44 2.46 -15.43
N GLN A 141 4.82 1.84 -16.43
CA GLN A 141 4.81 0.37 -16.63
C GLN A 141 6.18 -0.22 -17.02
N ARG A 142 7.16 0.61 -17.36
CA ARG A 142 8.52 0.18 -17.72
C ARG A 142 9.53 0.40 -16.60
N LEU A 143 9.14 1.13 -15.56
CA LEU A 143 10.02 1.44 -14.45
C LEU A 143 10.03 0.28 -13.44
N PRO A 144 11.22 -0.13 -12.97
CA PRO A 144 11.34 -1.16 -11.94
C PRO A 144 10.83 -0.67 -10.57
N GLU A 145 10.73 0.64 -10.36
CA GLU A 145 10.24 1.21 -9.11
C GLU A 145 8.70 1.17 -9.03
N ARG A 146 8.18 1.06 -7.80
CA ARG A 146 6.75 1.08 -7.51
C ARG A 146 6.25 2.52 -7.53
N ILE A 147 5.58 2.90 -8.61
CA ILE A 147 5.05 4.26 -8.83
C ILE A 147 3.54 4.17 -9.11
N ASP A 148 2.76 4.84 -8.28
CA ASP A 148 1.31 4.96 -8.41
C ASP A 148 0.97 6.33 -9.04
N LEU A 149 0.20 6.31 -10.13
CA LEU A 149 -0.34 7.52 -10.76
C LEU A 149 -1.78 7.72 -10.30
N VAL A 150 -2.02 8.74 -9.47
CA VAL A 150 -3.32 9.03 -8.88
C VAL A 150 -3.89 10.31 -9.45
N ARG A 151 -5.07 10.23 -10.07
CA ARG A 151 -5.80 11.39 -10.57
C ARG A 151 -6.66 11.97 -9.47
N TYR A 152 -6.58 13.28 -9.26
CA TYR A 152 -7.50 14.00 -8.36
C TYR A 152 -8.53 14.84 -9.13
N ARG A 153 -9.70 15.02 -8.53
CA ARG A 153 -10.68 16.06 -8.90
C ARG A 153 -11.32 16.62 -7.63
N VAL A 154 -11.56 17.92 -7.61
CA VAL A 154 -12.32 18.60 -6.56
C VAL A 154 -13.72 18.89 -7.08
N PHE A 155 -14.73 18.67 -6.26
CA PHE A 155 -16.12 18.98 -6.61
C PHE A 155 -16.72 19.96 -5.61
N GLU A 156 -17.85 20.56 -5.99
CA GLU A 156 -18.64 21.40 -5.11
C GLU A 156 -19.01 20.67 -3.80
N GLY A 157 -19.20 21.42 -2.71
CA GLY A 157 -19.45 20.85 -1.39
C GLY A 157 -18.18 20.34 -0.70
N GLY A 158 -17.00 20.70 -1.22
CA GLY A 158 -15.73 20.32 -0.61
C GLY A 158 -15.44 18.83 -0.78
N LEU A 159 -15.86 18.20 -1.87
CA LEU A 159 -15.55 16.80 -2.17
C LEU A 159 -14.21 16.68 -2.90
N LEU A 160 -13.52 15.55 -2.73
CA LEU A 160 -12.26 15.21 -3.41
C LEU A 160 -12.35 13.75 -3.84
N SER A 161 -12.11 13.49 -5.11
CA SER A 161 -11.88 12.13 -5.60
C SER A 161 -10.39 11.89 -5.78
N LEU A 162 -9.90 10.74 -5.36
CA LEU A 162 -8.59 10.20 -5.70
C LEU A 162 -8.81 8.89 -6.45
N LEU A 163 -8.29 8.79 -7.67
CA LEU A 163 -8.45 7.62 -8.51
C LEU A 163 -7.09 7.10 -8.93
N LEU A 164 -6.75 5.87 -8.58
CA LEU A 164 -5.57 5.20 -9.15
C LEU A 164 -5.82 4.99 -10.65
N VAL A 165 -4.97 5.58 -11.47
CA VAL A 165 -5.05 5.53 -12.94
C VAL A 165 -4.16 4.43 -13.50
N ASP A 166 -3.01 4.24 -12.85
CA ASP A 166 -1.97 3.32 -13.29
C ASP A 166 -1.04 3.04 -12.10
N SER A 167 -0.51 1.83 -12.01
CA SER A 167 0.50 1.46 -11.02
C SER A 167 1.48 0.46 -11.61
N SER A 168 2.77 0.64 -11.31
CA SER A 168 3.76 -0.42 -11.51
C SER A 168 3.89 -1.22 -10.21
N PRO A 169 3.73 -2.57 -10.25
CA PRO A 169 3.88 -3.40 -9.05
C PRO A 169 5.32 -3.38 -8.49
N GLY A 170 6.28 -2.84 -9.26
CA GLY A 170 7.68 -2.72 -8.89
C GLY A 170 8.41 -4.07 -8.81
N SER A 171 9.70 -4.07 -9.12
CA SER A 171 10.61 -5.19 -8.84
C SER A 171 11.38 -4.93 -7.54
N PRO A 172 11.71 -5.95 -6.73
CA PRO A 172 12.48 -5.76 -5.50
C PRO A 172 13.81 -5.07 -5.78
N SER A 173 14.17 -4.04 -5.00
CA SER A 173 15.47 -3.36 -5.16
C SER A 173 16.64 -4.29 -4.81
N LEU A 174 17.58 -4.46 -5.76
CA LEU A 174 18.80 -5.25 -5.58
C LEU A 174 19.78 -4.62 -4.57
N ALA A 175 19.75 -3.29 -4.42
CA ALA A 175 20.63 -2.56 -3.49
C ALA A 175 20.20 -2.74 -2.03
N ALA A 176 18.89 -2.66 -1.75
CA ALA A 176 18.31 -2.95 -0.44
C ALA A 176 18.60 -4.40 0.01
N SER A 177 18.58 -5.35 -0.95
CA SER A 177 18.88 -6.76 -0.71
C SER A 177 20.34 -7.02 -0.29
N ARG A 178 21.30 -6.20 -0.76
CA ARG A 178 22.73 -6.32 -0.40
C ARG A 178 23.02 -5.75 0.98
N ARG A 179 22.49 -4.57 1.30
CA ARG A 179 22.70 -3.93 2.63
C ARG A 179 21.98 -4.64 3.77
N HIS A 180 20.83 -5.28 3.51
CA HIS A 180 20.17 -6.14 4.50
C HIS A 180 21.06 -7.34 4.89
N ARG A 181 21.73 -7.98 3.92
CA ARG A 181 22.70 -9.06 4.21
C ARG A 181 23.88 -8.56 5.04
N GLU A 182 24.33 -7.32 4.84
CA GLU A 182 25.41 -6.72 5.62
C GLU A 182 24.98 -6.37 7.06
N ARG A 183 23.75 -5.88 7.27
CA ARG A 183 23.18 -5.68 8.61
C ARG A 183 22.98 -7.01 9.36
N GLU A 184 22.50 -8.06 8.70
CA GLU A 184 22.40 -9.41 9.31
C GLU A 184 23.79 -9.99 9.65
N ALA A 185 24.81 -9.75 8.82
CA ALA A 185 26.17 -10.22 9.07
C ALA A 185 26.86 -9.50 10.26
N ALA A 186 26.52 -8.24 10.54
CA ALA A 186 27.13 -7.47 11.63
C ALA A 186 26.64 -7.88 13.03
N VAL A 187 25.46 -8.52 13.14
CA VAL A 187 24.86 -8.92 14.43
C VAL A 187 25.33 -10.32 14.87
N VAL A 188 25.97 -11.10 13.99
CA VAL A 188 26.35 -12.50 14.27
C VAL A 188 27.88 -12.64 14.32
N SER A 189 28.51 -12.07 15.35
CA SER A 189 29.89 -12.40 15.73
C SER A 189 29.93 -13.55 16.74
N ALA A 190 29.47 -14.73 16.32
CA ALA A 190 29.72 -16.02 16.97
C ALA A 190 29.81 -17.06 15.84
N PRO A 191 30.67 -18.09 15.93
CA PRO A 191 30.99 -18.93 14.78
C PRO A 191 29.78 -19.78 14.39
N VAL A 192 29.02 -19.29 13.41
CA VAL A 192 27.98 -20.05 12.72
C VAL A 192 28.63 -20.62 11.47
N VAL A 193 28.70 -21.95 11.44
CA VAL A 193 29.06 -22.78 10.28
C VAL A 193 28.30 -22.26 9.04
N PRO A 194 28.95 -22.14 7.87
CA PRO A 194 28.33 -21.52 6.70
C PRO A 194 27.17 -22.38 6.22
N VAL A 195 25.94 -21.97 6.54
CA VAL A 195 24.73 -22.49 5.90
C VAL A 195 24.55 -21.70 4.62
N GLY A 196 25.19 -22.18 3.55
CA GLY A 196 24.65 -22.00 2.19
C GLY A 196 23.21 -22.51 2.15
N PRO A 197 22.39 -22.12 1.16
CA PRO A 197 20.95 -22.39 1.17
C PRO A 197 20.71 -23.89 1.35
N ALA A 198 20.30 -24.28 2.55
CA ALA A 198 19.93 -25.64 2.83
C ALA A 198 18.58 -25.90 2.13
N PRO A 199 18.48 -26.91 1.25
CA PRO A 199 17.20 -27.33 0.71
C PRO A 199 16.47 -28.07 1.84
N GLY A 200 15.57 -27.39 2.55
CA GLY A 200 14.95 -28.02 3.71
C GLY A 200 14.16 -27.09 4.63
N SER A 201 13.18 -26.37 4.10
CA SER A 201 11.96 -25.96 4.82
C SER A 201 10.79 -25.72 3.85
N GLY A 202 10.84 -26.37 2.69
CA GLY A 202 9.62 -26.68 1.95
C GLY A 202 9.00 -27.91 2.60
N GLY A 203 8.30 -27.72 3.71
CA GLY A 203 7.12 -28.56 3.90
C GLY A 203 6.30 -28.33 2.64
N LEU A 204 6.03 -29.39 1.85
CA LEU A 204 5.08 -29.25 0.75
C LEU A 204 3.86 -28.60 1.37
N VAL A 205 3.54 -27.36 0.97
CA VAL A 205 2.23 -26.79 1.25
C VAL A 205 1.26 -27.86 0.75
N PRO A 206 0.45 -28.48 1.63
CA PRO A 206 -0.47 -29.52 1.22
C PRO A 206 -1.25 -29.07 0.00
N THR A 207 -1.43 -29.94 -1.00
CA THR A 207 -2.06 -29.57 -2.27
C THR A 207 -3.40 -28.87 -2.03
N CYS A 208 -4.17 -29.34 -1.04
CA CYS A 208 -5.42 -28.72 -0.62
C CYS A 208 -5.29 -27.24 -0.19
N LEU A 209 -4.20 -26.84 0.48
CA LEU A 209 -3.97 -25.43 0.83
C LEU A 209 -3.57 -24.58 -0.38
N ARG A 210 -2.92 -25.19 -1.38
CA ARG A 210 -2.58 -24.50 -2.62
C ARG A 210 -3.84 -24.25 -3.45
N ASP A 211 -4.71 -25.24 -3.55
CA ASP A 211 -5.98 -25.13 -4.26
C ASP A 211 -6.91 -24.12 -3.56
N LEU A 212 -7.03 -24.20 -2.23
CA LEU A 212 -7.77 -23.23 -1.42
C LEU A 212 -7.23 -21.81 -1.58
N TYR A 213 -5.90 -21.64 -1.63
CA TYR A 213 -5.30 -20.34 -1.90
C TYR A 213 -5.60 -19.83 -3.31
N SER A 214 -5.60 -20.71 -4.33
CA SER A 214 -5.94 -20.31 -5.70
C SER A 214 -7.37 -19.77 -5.76
N GLU A 215 -8.32 -20.45 -5.13
CA GLU A 215 -9.72 -19.98 -5.07
C GLU A 215 -9.85 -18.68 -4.27
N LEU A 216 -9.11 -18.53 -3.18
CA LEU A 216 -9.06 -17.29 -2.40
C LEU A 216 -8.45 -16.14 -3.21
N ASP A 217 -7.37 -16.37 -3.94
CA ASP A 217 -6.71 -15.38 -4.79
C ASP A 217 -7.66 -14.89 -5.89
N ASP A 218 -8.38 -15.81 -6.53
CA ASP A 218 -9.44 -15.47 -7.50
C ASP A 218 -10.55 -14.64 -6.84
N ALA A 219 -11.00 -15.01 -5.64
CA ALA A 219 -12.03 -14.27 -4.92
C ALA A 219 -11.59 -12.85 -4.51
N LEU A 220 -10.33 -12.67 -4.13
CA LEU A 220 -9.77 -11.37 -3.74
C LEU A 220 -9.46 -10.48 -4.95
N THR A 221 -9.08 -11.06 -6.10
CA THR A 221 -8.75 -10.33 -7.33
C THR A 221 -9.96 -10.05 -8.23
N ALA A 222 -11.10 -10.70 -7.99
CA ALA A 222 -12.35 -10.46 -8.72
C ALA A 222 -12.91 -9.03 -8.55
N TRP A 223 -12.42 -8.25 -7.59
CA TRP A 223 -12.89 -6.91 -7.23
C TRP A 223 -12.29 -5.76 -8.08
N GLY A 224 -11.88 -6.05 -9.31
CA GLY A 224 -11.35 -5.08 -10.27
C GLY A 224 -9.84 -4.93 -10.19
N GLU A 225 -9.34 -3.69 -10.20
CA GLU A 225 -7.90 -3.40 -10.15
C GLU A 225 -7.38 -3.56 -8.71
N VAL A 226 -7.02 -4.80 -8.35
CA VAL A 226 -6.39 -5.16 -7.08
C VAL A 226 -4.93 -5.51 -7.35
N GLU A 227 -4.01 -4.87 -6.64
CA GLU A 227 -2.60 -5.23 -6.68
C GLU A 227 -2.28 -6.28 -5.62
N VAL A 228 -1.52 -7.29 -6.05
CA VAL A 228 -1.06 -8.37 -5.17
C VAL A 228 0.43 -8.22 -4.92
N ALA A 229 0.80 -8.03 -3.65
CA ALA A 229 2.18 -7.86 -3.22
C ALA A 229 2.61 -8.97 -2.25
N ALA A 230 3.44 -9.90 -2.71
CA ALA A 230 4.07 -10.89 -1.84
C ALA A 230 5.14 -10.19 -0.97
N LEU A 231 4.89 -10.08 0.33
CA LEU A 231 5.80 -9.52 1.34
C LEU A 231 6.54 -10.65 2.08
N ARG A 232 7.33 -10.30 3.10
CA ARG A 232 8.18 -11.30 3.81
C ARG A 232 7.36 -12.39 4.49
N HIS A 233 6.23 -11.99 5.07
CA HIS A 233 5.47 -12.85 5.97
C HIS A 233 4.03 -13.10 5.49
N TYR A 234 3.49 -12.27 4.61
CA TYR A 234 2.12 -12.37 4.13
C TYR A 234 2.05 -11.84 2.69
N ILE A 235 0.89 -12.03 2.05
CA ILE A 235 0.57 -11.48 0.74
C ILE A 235 -0.47 -10.38 0.96
N ALA A 236 -0.17 -9.17 0.51
CA ALA A 236 -1.09 -8.04 0.60
C ALA A 236 -1.90 -7.91 -0.69
N TYR A 237 -3.21 -7.70 -0.55
CA TYR A 237 -4.14 -7.36 -1.62
C TYR A 237 -4.57 -5.92 -1.39
N ARG A 238 -4.17 -5.03 -2.29
CA ARG A 238 -4.28 -3.58 -2.09
C ARG A 238 -4.92 -2.87 -3.28
N ARG A 239 -5.57 -1.76 -2.97
CA ARG A 239 -5.87 -0.67 -3.90
C ARG A 239 -4.95 0.49 -3.55
N LEU A 240 -5.51 1.67 -3.24
CA LEU A 240 -4.76 2.76 -2.63
C LEU A 240 -4.25 2.37 -1.22
N VAL A 241 -5.07 1.61 -0.50
CA VAL A 241 -4.81 1.01 0.82
C VAL A 241 -4.83 -0.52 0.73
N ASN A 242 -4.25 -1.20 1.72
CA ASN A 242 -4.41 -2.64 1.88
C ASN A 242 -5.85 -2.96 2.25
N VAL A 243 -6.45 -3.92 1.54
CA VAL A 243 -7.82 -4.40 1.80
C VAL A 243 -7.79 -5.76 2.50
N ALA A 244 -6.86 -6.63 2.10
CA ALA A 244 -6.69 -7.94 2.71
C ALA A 244 -5.21 -8.33 2.84
N SER A 245 -4.90 -9.11 3.87
CA SER A 245 -3.59 -9.73 4.08
C SER A 245 -3.74 -11.23 4.27
N VAL A 246 -3.04 -12.02 3.45
CA VAL A 246 -3.11 -13.49 3.48
C VAL A 246 -1.85 -14.07 4.10
N LEU A 247 -2.02 -14.86 5.16
CA LEU A 247 -0.95 -15.49 5.92
C LEU A 247 -1.17 -17.01 5.98
N PHE A 248 -0.17 -17.77 5.53
CA PHE A 248 -0.22 -19.23 5.60
C PHE A 248 0.17 -19.75 6.99
N ARG A 249 -0.61 -20.70 7.51
CA ARG A 249 -0.32 -21.43 8.75
C ARG A 249 -0.26 -22.94 8.47
N PRO A 250 0.79 -23.45 7.80
CA PRO A 250 0.86 -24.85 7.37
C PRO A 250 0.75 -25.86 8.52
N MET A 251 1.30 -25.55 9.70
CA MET A 251 1.20 -26.41 10.89
C MET A 251 -0.23 -26.58 11.40
N HIS A 252 -1.14 -25.66 11.06
CA HIS A 252 -2.54 -25.69 11.45
C HIS A 252 -3.46 -25.96 10.26
N GLU A 253 -2.88 -26.36 9.12
CA GLU A 253 -3.56 -26.59 7.85
C GLU A 253 -4.57 -25.47 7.51
N ALA A 254 -4.15 -24.22 7.69
CA ALA A 254 -5.04 -23.07 7.56
C ALA A 254 -4.39 -21.90 6.83
N ILE A 255 -5.25 -21.09 6.24
CA ILE A 255 -4.94 -19.75 5.74
C ILE A 255 -5.65 -18.76 6.66
N LEU A 256 -4.93 -17.76 7.14
CA LEU A 256 -5.52 -16.62 7.82
C LEU A 256 -5.62 -15.46 6.83
N VAL A 257 -6.79 -14.84 6.80
CA VAL A 257 -7.05 -13.64 6.01
C VAL A 257 -7.40 -12.52 6.98
N TYR A 258 -6.58 -11.48 7.04
CA TYR A 258 -6.92 -10.27 7.76
C TYR A 258 -7.59 -9.30 6.80
N LEU A 259 -8.81 -8.87 7.10
CA LEU A 259 -9.60 -7.97 6.29
C LEU A 259 -9.62 -6.58 6.95
N ARG A 260 -9.48 -5.53 6.14
CA ARG A 260 -9.75 -4.15 6.55
C ARG A 260 -11.26 -3.94 6.66
N LEU A 261 -11.83 -4.51 7.72
CA LEU A 261 -13.25 -4.47 8.02
C LEU A 261 -13.43 -4.31 9.53
N ASP A 262 -14.32 -3.41 9.94
CA ASP A 262 -14.61 -3.18 11.35
C ASP A 262 -15.25 -4.43 11.98
N PRO A 263 -14.61 -5.05 13.00
CA PRO A 263 -15.17 -6.22 13.68
C PRO A 263 -16.56 -5.99 14.28
N ASP A 264 -16.93 -4.73 14.60
CA ASP A 264 -18.26 -4.41 15.15
C ASP A 264 -19.39 -4.45 14.09
N SER A 265 -19.03 -4.44 12.80
CA SER A 265 -19.97 -4.55 11.69
C SER A 265 -20.36 -6.00 11.34
N VAL A 266 -19.73 -6.98 12.00
CA VAL A 266 -19.90 -8.41 11.69
C VAL A 266 -20.21 -9.21 12.96
N VAL A 267 -20.91 -10.33 12.80
CA VAL A 267 -21.10 -11.28 13.90
C VAL A 267 -19.87 -12.19 13.99
N LEU A 268 -19.12 -12.06 15.09
CA LEU A 268 -17.94 -12.89 15.32
C LEU A 268 -18.32 -14.33 15.66
N GLU A 269 -17.58 -15.28 15.10
CA GLU A 269 -17.79 -16.71 15.28
C GLU A 269 -16.50 -17.38 15.73
N GLU A 270 -16.57 -18.06 16.88
CA GLU A 270 -15.43 -18.75 17.47
C GLU A 270 -14.82 -19.78 16.51
N GLY A 271 -13.52 -19.65 16.24
CA GLY A 271 -12.78 -20.54 15.34
C GLY A 271 -12.84 -20.16 13.85
N PHE A 272 -13.67 -19.17 13.48
CA PHE A 272 -13.77 -18.67 12.10
C PHE A 272 -13.38 -17.19 11.99
N THR A 273 -13.93 -16.32 12.84
CA THR A 273 -13.60 -14.88 12.85
C THR A 273 -13.13 -14.38 14.22
N ARG A 274 -12.27 -13.36 14.21
CA ARG A 274 -11.72 -12.79 15.44
C ARG A 274 -11.40 -11.30 15.29
N ASP A 275 -11.74 -10.54 16.33
CA ASP A 275 -11.33 -9.14 16.48
C ASP A 275 -9.82 -9.07 16.80
N MET A 276 -9.08 -8.37 15.95
CA MET A 276 -7.62 -8.19 16.05
C MET A 276 -7.23 -6.78 16.51
N ARG A 277 -8.19 -5.90 16.83
CA ARG A 277 -7.90 -4.55 17.33
C ARG A 277 -7.12 -4.65 18.65
N GLY A 278 -6.00 -3.91 18.74
CA GLY A 278 -5.10 -3.96 19.89
C GLY A 278 -4.30 -5.26 20.05
N ILE A 279 -4.40 -6.18 19.10
CA ILE A 279 -3.61 -7.43 19.07
C ILE A 279 -2.60 -7.32 17.93
N GLY A 280 -1.31 -7.33 18.28
CA GLY A 280 -0.24 -7.35 17.28
C GLY A 280 -0.30 -8.61 16.42
N HIS A 281 -0.35 -8.44 15.10
CA HIS A 281 -0.40 -9.52 14.13
C HIS A 281 0.37 -9.17 12.85
N LEU A 282 0.60 -10.17 12.01
CA LEU A 282 1.31 -10.00 10.74
C LEU A 282 0.31 -9.69 9.63
N GLY A 283 0.42 -8.50 9.05
CA GLY A 283 -0.50 -8.02 8.03
C GLY A 283 -1.19 -6.74 8.46
N THR A 284 -2.28 -6.44 7.77
CA THR A 284 -3.15 -5.29 8.00
C THR A 284 -4.60 -5.76 7.97
N GLY A 285 -5.45 -5.12 8.76
CA GLY A 285 -6.86 -5.47 8.89
C GLY A 285 -7.24 -5.83 10.33
N ASP A 286 -8.43 -5.41 10.73
CA ASP A 286 -8.91 -5.57 12.11
C ASP A 286 -9.70 -6.87 12.32
N LEU A 287 -10.12 -7.53 11.23
CA LEU A 287 -10.87 -8.78 11.28
C LEU A 287 -10.03 -9.94 10.74
N GLU A 288 -9.69 -10.91 11.59
CA GLU A 288 -9.13 -12.20 11.17
C GLU A 288 -10.25 -13.13 10.70
N VAL A 289 -10.04 -13.79 9.55
CA VAL A 289 -10.86 -14.88 9.02
C VAL A 289 -9.98 -16.11 8.83
N ARG A 290 -10.32 -17.22 9.48
CA ARG A 290 -9.59 -18.49 9.40
C ARG A 290 -10.25 -19.41 8.37
N LEU A 291 -9.48 -19.82 7.36
CA LEU A 291 -9.92 -20.73 6.30
C LEU A 291 -9.18 -22.05 6.40
N VAL A 292 -9.92 -23.17 6.51
CA VAL A 292 -9.36 -24.53 6.44
C VAL A 292 -9.95 -25.35 5.30
N SER A 293 -11.01 -24.85 4.64
CA SER A 293 -11.74 -25.53 3.58
C SER A 293 -12.42 -24.57 2.60
N ALA A 294 -12.86 -25.08 1.45
CA ALA A 294 -13.65 -24.32 0.47
C ALA A 294 -15.00 -23.83 1.06
N ALA A 295 -15.60 -24.58 1.99
CA ALA A 295 -16.82 -24.16 2.67
C ALA A 295 -16.59 -22.91 3.55
N ASP A 296 -15.41 -22.80 4.16
CA ASP A 296 -15.05 -21.58 4.91
C ASP A 296 -14.85 -20.39 3.96
N LEU A 297 -14.32 -20.63 2.75
CA LEU A 297 -14.16 -19.59 1.73
C LEU A 297 -15.51 -19.09 1.21
N GLU A 298 -16.46 -20.00 0.92
CA GLU A 298 -17.84 -19.64 0.57
C GLU A 298 -18.47 -18.77 1.66
N LYS A 299 -18.27 -19.16 2.93
CA LYS A 299 -18.74 -18.41 4.09
C LYS A 299 -18.02 -17.07 4.28
N ALA A 300 -16.75 -16.96 3.90
CA ALA A 300 -15.97 -15.73 3.98
C ALA A 300 -16.28 -14.74 2.83
N THR A 301 -16.88 -15.21 1.74
CA THR A 301 -17.18 -14.39 0.55
C THR A 301 -17.96 -13.10 0.87
N PRO A 302 -19.01 -13.10 1.73
CA PRO A 302 -19.69 -11.88 2.14
C PRO A 302 -18.79 -10.91 2.93
N LEU A 303 -17.84 -11.41 3.72
CA LEU A 303 -16.90 -10.57 4.49
C LEU A 303 -15.86 -9.94 3.57
N ILE A 304 -15.32 -10.72 2.63
CA ILE A 304 -14.42 -10.22 1.58
C ILE A 304 -15.13 -9.11 0.79
N ARG A 305 -16.38 -9.36 0.37
CA ARG A 305 -17.22 -8.36 -0.29
C ARG A 305 -17.33 -7.06 0.51
N GLN A 306 -17.70 -7.14 1.79
CA GLN A 306 -17.85 -5.97 2.64
C GLN A 306 -16.53 -5.19 2.77
N ALA A 307 -15.40 -5.89 2.93
CA ALA A 307 -14.09 -5.25 2.99
C ALA A 307 -13.74 -4.48 1.71
N PHE A 308 -14.02 -5.05 0.52
CA PHE A 308 -13.76 -4.39 -0.77
C PHE A 308 -14.78 -3.31 -1.14
N GLU A 309 -16.00 -3.36 -0.62
CA GLU A 309 -16.99 -2.29 -0.78
C GLU A 309 -16.71 -1.11 0.15
N ALA A 310 -16.12 -1.36 1.32
CA ALA A 310 -15.75 -0.33 2.29
C ALA A 310 -14.40 0.37 1.98
N ALA A 311 -13.54 -0.23 1.15
CA ALA A 311 -12.19 0.24 0.83
C ALA A 311 -12.07 0.88 -0.56
#